data_AF-A0A319E7J7-F1
#
_entry.id   AF-A0A319E7J7-F1
#
_cell.length_a   1.000
_cell.length_b   1.000
_cell.length_c   1.000
_cell.angle_alpha   90.00
_cell.angle_beta   90.00
_cell.angle_gamma   90.00
#
_symmetry.space_group_name_H-M   'P 1'
#
loop_
_entity.id
_entity.type
_entity.pdbx_description
1 polymer ?
#
loop_
_entity_poly.entity_id
_entity_poly.type
_entity_poly.pdbx_seq_one_letter_code
_entity_poly.pdbx_strand_id
1 'polypeptide(L)'
;MASSGAARPLEEQSLPFYHRKHYYPVRTGDVLKDRYRVIAKLGYGAYSTVWLGWDDRSKQYASLKICIRDDTKGSPVLNEVAMLQRLSRFAQEADHPGLEFTRLAQDIFHIDTPTGPHYCIVTKPQGASIRTLQEVFPDAVLPKLLVKSLIHRLFVSVNWLHATCGLIHTDISPQNVLMDLEDDSSLKDIEEQESQDPSTPIMSQGIPIYRSRATMLELSGIPILTDFGQMRPAQPENRDWWMSDLYRAPEVLLQLPWSFPVDIWSIGVMTLELLEGKNLFDPIDRTNDQYVLPLALAQYIGYLGPPPLEIIKQSPLFLTYFDEKGNWISDPPIPQASLEDFVTTISPGKEKDAFLRFIRKILTWDPEIRATSVEIIPDEWLMKPWDEKF
;
A
#
# COMPACT_ATOMS: atom_id res chain seq x y z
N MET A 1 2.98 46.31 -15.10
CA MET A 1 2.71 44.96 -15.65
C MET A 1 2.71 44.01 -14.47
N ALA A 2 1.52 43.58 -14.04
CA ALA A 2 1.41 42.60 -12.97
C ALA A 2 1.87 41.25 -13.49
N SER A 3 2.88 40.66 -12.86
CA SER A 3 3.25 39.27 -13.08
C SER A 3 2.02 38.42 -12.76
N SER A 4 1.47 37.74 -13.77
CA SER A 4 0.47 36.70 -13.59
C SER A 4 1.09 35.63 -12.68
N GLY A 5 0.76 35.67 -11.39
CA GLY A 5 1.14 34.60 -10.46
C GLY A 5 0.54 33.32 -10.99
N ALA A 6 1.37 32.39 -11.45
CA ALA A 6 0.91 31.06 -11.81
C ALA A 6 0.23 30.47 -10.56
N ALA A 7 -1.05 30.10 -10.69
CA ALA A 7 -1.79 29.46 -9.61
C ALA A 7 -1.00 28.22 -9.15
N ARG A 8 -0.83 28.06 -7.84
CA ARG A 8 -0.17 26.88 -7.28
C ARG A 8 -0.92 25.62 -7.72
N PRO A 9 -0.23 24.55 -8.17
CA PRO A 9 -0.86 23.29 -8.50
C PRO A 9 -1.71 22.79 -7.32
N LEU A 10 -2.95 22.38 -7.60
CA LEU A 10 -3.85 21.80 -6.61
C LEU A 10 -4.00 20.29 -6.86
N GLU A 11 -3.93 19.51 -5.79
CA GLU A 11 -4.21 18.07 -5.80
C GLU A 11 -3.47 17.29 -6.89
N GLU A 12 -4.17 16.62 -7.80
CA GLU A 12 -3.56 15.81 -8.86
C GLU A 12 -2.60 16.62 -9.72
N GLN A 13 -2.75 17.95 -9.82
CA GLN A 13 -1.82 18.81 -10.55
C GLN A 13 -0.42 18.87 -9.93
N SER A 14 -0.28 18.50 -8.66
CA SER A 14 1.01 18.47 -7.97
C SER A 14 1.82 17.20 -8.23
N LEU A 15 1.22 16.20 -8.90
CA LEU A 15 1.86 14.90 -9.11
C LEU A 15 2.91 14.95 -10.24
N PRO A 16 4.06 14.24 -10.11
CA PRO A 16 5.19 14.33 -11.05
C PRO A 16 4.91 13.99 -12.53
N PHE A 17 3.76 13.36 -12.83
CA PHE A 17 3.37 12.95 -14.18
C PHE A 17 1.95 13.40 -14.54
N TYR A 18 1.42 14.39 -13.83
CA TYR A 18 0.09 14.91 -14.11
C TYR A 18 0.02 15.43 -15.54
N HIS A 19 -0.92 14.87 -16.30
CA HIS A 19 -1.29 15.42 -17.58
C HIS A 19 -2.81 15.42 -17.71
N ARG A 20 -3.39 16.62 -17.70
CA ARG A 20 -4.84 16.84 -17.68
C ARG A 20 -5.64 16.02 -18.71
N LYS A 21 -5.08 15.77 -19.90
CA LYS A 21 -5.76 14.99 -20.97
C LYS A 21 -5.88 13.50 -20.66
N HIS A 22 -5.26 13.04 -19.59
CA HIS A 22 -5.35 11.66 -19.12
C HIS A 22 -6.43 11.51 -18.05
N TYR A 23 -6.91 12.58 -17.42
CA TYR A 23 -7.93 12.51 -16.38
C TYR A 23 -9.32 12.73 -16.98
N TYR A 24 -10.30 11.95 -16.49
CA TYR A 24 -11.70 12.16 -16.84
C TYR A 24 -12.24 13.39 -16.07
N PRO A 25 -12.92 14.34 -16.74
CA PRO A 25 -13.39 15.58 -16.13
C PRO A 25 -14.70 15.37 -15.34
N VAL A 26 -14.62 14.67 -14.21
CA VAL A 26 -15.77 14.38 -13.32
C VAL A 26 -16.40 15.67 -12.80
N ARG A 27 -17.74 15.72 -12.74
CA ARG A 27 -18.48 16.76 -12.01
C ARG A 27 -19.32 16.14 -10.91
N THR A 28 -19.44 16.88 -9.81
CA THR A 28 -20.43 16.57 -8.77
C THR A 28 -21.84 16.59 -9.38
N GLY A 29 -22.66 15.59 -9.04
CA GLY A 29 -23.98 15.38 -9.64
C GLY A 29 -24.00 14.57 -10.95
N ASP A 30 -22.85 14.26 -11.56
CA ASP A 30 -22.80 13.36 -12.73
C ASP A 30 -23.40 12.00 -12.38
N VAL A 31 -24.11 11.39 -13.33
CA VAL A 31 -24.62 10.02 -13.21
C VAL A 31 -23.85 9.12 -14.17
N LEU A 32 -23.05 8.20 -13.63
CA LEU A 32 -22.24 7.26 -14.39
C LEU A 32 -22.97 5.94 -14.55
N LYS A 33 -22.91 5.34 -15.75
CA LYS A 33 -23.57 4.06 -16.08
C LYS A 33 -25.07 4.03 -15.74
N ASP A 34 -25.74 5.19 -15.85
CA ASP A 34 -27.15 5.38 -15.49
C ASP A 34 -27.50 4.83 -14.08
N ARG A 35 -26.54 4.90 -13.15
CA ARG A 35 -26.64 4.23 -11.84
C ARG A 35 -25.93 4.95 -10.70
N TYR A 36 -24.71 5.42 -10.95
CA TYR A 36 -23.84 5.94 -9.90
C TYR A 36 -23.83 7.46 -9.92
N ARG A 37 -24.51 8.09 -8.98
CA ARG A 37 -24.51 9.55 -8.83
C ARG A 37 -23.28 9.99 -8.06
N VAL A 38 -22.45 10.85 -8.64
CA VAL A 38 -21.26 11.42 -8.01
C VAL A 38 -21.68 12.46 -6.95
N ILE A 39 -21.16 12.32 -5.73
CA ILE A 39 -21.45 13.22 -4.60
C ILE A 39 -20.28 14.19 -4.40
N ALA A 40 -19.13 13.69 -3.94
CA ALA A 40 -17.98 14.51 -3.56
C ALA A 40 -16.67 13.79 -3.89
N LYS A 41 -15.58 14.53 -4.05
CA LYS A 41 -14.25 13.94 -4.24
C LYS A 41 -13.70 13.47 -2.90
N LEU A 42 -13.19 12.24 -2.85
CA LEU A 42 -12.58 11.65 -1.64
C LEU A 42 -11.05 11.67 -1.70
N GLY A 43 -10.46 11.59 -2.90
CA GLY A 43 -9.01 11.58 -3.06
C GLY A 43 -8.56 11.46 -4.50
N TYR A 44 -7.25 11.36 -4.69
CA TYR A 44 -6.62 11.25 -5.99
C TYR A 44 -5.25 10.55 -5.88
N GLY A 45 -4.75 10.06 -7.01
CA GLY A 45 -3.42 9.50 -7.15
C GLY A 45 -2.89 9.64 -8.58
N ALA A 46 -1.71 9.10 -8.84
CA ALA A 46 -1.05 9.20 -10.15
C ALA A 46 -1.90 8.59 -11.28
N TYR A 47 -2.72 7.59 -10.97
CA TYR A 47 -3.46 6.80 -11.97
C TYR A 47 -4.99 6.94 -11.87
N SER A 48 -5.53 7.75 -10.95
CA SER A 48 -6.99 7.87 -10.78
C SER A 48 -7.42 9.06 -9.92
N THR A 49 -8.71 9.40 -9.99
CA THR A 49 -9.41 10.17 -8.95
C THR A 49 -10.45 9.28 -8.27
N VAL A 50 -10.71 9.51 -6.97
CA VAL A 50 -11.64 8.71 -6.18
C VAL A 50 -12.77 9.60 -5.68
N TRP A 51 -14.00 9.15 -5.87
CA TRP A 51 -15.21 9.91 -5.58
C TRP A 51 -16.16 9.10 -4.70
N LEU A 52 -16.83 9.79 -3.79
CA LEU A 52 -18.02 9.27 -3.14
C LEU A 52 -19.17 9.34 -4.15
N GLY A 53 -19.90 8.25 -4.27
CA GLY A 53 -21.10 8.19 -5.07
C GLY A 53 -22.23 7.45 -4.37
N TRP A 54 -23.42 7.60 -4.93
CA TRP A 54 -24.61 6.87 -4.53
C TRP A 54 -24.99 5.87 -5.61
N ASP A 55 -25.14 4.60 -5.24
CA ASP A 55 -25.64 3.57 -6.13
C ASP A 55 -27.17 3.52 -6.08
N ASP A 56 -27.81 3.99 -7.15
CA ASP A 56 -29.28 4.05 -7.21
C ASP A 56 -29.96 2.68 -7.24
N ARG A 57 -29.24 1.59 -7.52
CA ARG A 57 -29.80 0.24 -7.51
C ARG A 57 -29.75 -0.39 -6.13
N SER A 58 -28.58 -0.37 -5.48
CA SER A 58 -28.42 -0.98 -4.15
C SER A 58 -28.87 -0.06 -3.02
N LYS A 59 -29.05 1.25 -3.29
CA LYS A 59 -29.35 2.28 -2.29
C LYS A 59 -28.28 2.35 -1.19
N GLN A 60 -27.02 2.29 -1.61
CA GLN A 60 -25.86 2.36 -0.74
C GLN A 60 -24.82 3.33 -1.32
N TYR A 61 -23.94 3.82 -0.45
CA TYR A 61 -22.77 4.56 -0.89
C TYR A 61 -21.77 3.66 -1.61
N ALA A 62 -21.05 4.25 -2.55
CA ALA A 62 -20.03 3.60 -3.35
C ALA A 62 -18.80 4.50 -3.49
N SER A 63 -17.61 3.91 -3.53
CA SER A 63 -16.38 4.60 -3.92
C SER A 63 -16.13 4.35 -5.40
N LEU A 64 -16.09 5.43 -6.18
CA LEU A 64 -15.91 5.45 -7.62
C LEU A 64 -14.47 5.86 -7.93
N LYS A 65 -13.59 4.89 -8.17
CA LYS A 65 -12.21 5.13 -8.63
C LYS A 65 -12.22 5.24 -10.15
N ILE A 66 -12.11 6.46 -10.64
CA ILE A 66 -12.12 6.79 -12.07
C ILE A 66 -10.67 6.94 -12.52
N CYS A 67 -10.21 5.94 -13.28
CA CYS A 67 -8.84 5.82 -13.71
C CYS A 67 -8.50 6.82 -14.82
N ILE A 68 -7.22 7.19 -14.89
CA ILE A 68 -6.70 7.92 -16.04
C ILE A 68 -6.78 7.04 -17.30
N ARG A 69 -6.78 7.67 -18.47
CA ARG A 69 -6.48 6.97 -19.72
C ARG A 69 -5.01 6.61 -19.72
N ASP A 70 -4.73 5.33 -19.83
CA ASP A 70 -3.39 4.78 -19.95
C ASP A 70 -3.40 3.61 -20.93
N ASP A 71 -2.91 3.88 -22.13
CA ASP A 71 -2.86 2.92 -23.24
C ASP A 71 -1.45 2.30 -23.36
N THR A 72 -0.59 2.48 -22.35
CA THR A 72 0.78 1.98 -22.40
C THR A 72 0.83 0.46 -22.18
N LYS A 73 1.81 -0.18 -22.81
CA LYS A 73 2.11 -1.60 -22.53
C LYS A 73 2.63 -1.67 -21.08
N GLY A 74 1.92 -2.42 -20.23
CA GLY A 74 2.21 -2.50 -18.80
C GLY A 74 1.47 -1.46 -17.95
N SER A 75 0.39 -0.87 -18.45
CA SER A 75 -0.46 0.05 -17.71
C SER A 75 -0.87 -0.49 -16.33
N PRO A 76 -0.56 0.22 -15.23
CA PRO A 76 -1.04 -0.12 -13.89
C PRO A 76 -2.58 -0.13 -13.79
N VAL A 77 -3.26 0.72 -14.56
CA VAL A 77 -4.73 0.79 -14.62
C VAL A 77 -5.30 -0.51 -15.17
N LEU A 78 -4.80 -0.95 -16.33
CA LEU A 78 -5.28 -2.19 -16.96
C LEU A 78 -4.93 -3.42 -16.11
N ASN A 79 -3.76 -3.41 -15.47
CA ASN A 79 -3.38 -4.46 -14.54
C ASN A 79 -4.33 -4.50 -13.34
N GLU A 80 -4.63 -3.36 -12.70
CA GLU A 80 -5.55 -3.29 -11.57
C GLU A 80 -6.93 -3.86 -11.91
N VAL A 81 -7.49 -3.47 -13.07
CA VAL A 81 -8.78 -3.99 -13.56
C VAL A 81 -8.71 -5.51 -13.74
N ALA A 82 -7.67 -6.02 -14.41
CA ALA A 82 -7.51 -7.45 -14.63
C ALA A 82 -7.36 -8.25 -13.32
N MET A 83 -6.61 -7.69 -12.36
CA MET A 83 -6.39 -8.31 -11.05
C MET A 83 -7.67 -8.32 -10.22
N LEU A 84 -8.41 -7.21 -10.16
CA LEU A 84 -9.71 -7.16 -9.48
C LEU A 84 -10.71 -8.15 -10.08
N GLN A 85 -10.80 -8.25 -11.41
CA GLN A 85 -11.65 -9.26 -12.06
C GLN A 85 -11.22 -10.69 -11.70
N ARG A 86 -9.93 -10.95 -11.56
CA ARG A 86 -9.41 -12.26 -11.14
C ARG A 86 -9.73 -12.54 -9.67
N LEU A 87 -9.53 -11.58 -8.78
CA LEU A 87 -9.89 -11.67 -7.36
C LEU A 87 -11.38 -11.92 -7.17
N SER A 88 -12.25 -11.23 -7.90
CA SER A 88 -13.70 -11.45 -7.85
C SER A 88 -14.11 -12.86 -8.26
N ARG A 89 -13.39 -13.51 -9.18
CA ARG A 89 -13.66 -14.92 -9.54
C ARG A 89 -13.30 -15.86 -8.40
N PHE A 90 -12.10 -15.71 -7.82
CA PHE A 90 -11.69 -16.54 -6.67
C PHE A 90 -12.60 -16.35 -5.46
N ALA A 91 -13.06 -15.13 -5.20
CA ALA A 91 -13.98 -14.83 -4.12
C ALA A 91 -15.35 -15.53 -4.26
N GLN A 92 -15.72 -15.96 -5.47
CA GLN A 92 -16.96 -16.72 -5.72
C GLN A 92 -16.76 -18.25 -5.62
N GLU A 93 -15.52 -18.74 -5.69
CA GLU A 93 -15.22 -20.17 -5.70
C GLU A 93 -15.27 -20.78 -4.30
N ALA A 94 -14.77 -20.07 -3.30
CA ALA A 94 -14.75 -20.53 -1.91
C ALA A 94 -14.78 -19.35 -0.93
N ASP A 95 -15.47 -19.55 0.19
CA ASP A 95 -15.39 -18.62 1.32
C ASP A 95 -14.01 -18.72 1.99
N HIS A 96 -13.44 -17.58 2.33
CA HIS A 96 -12.13 -17.50 2.95
C HIS A 96 -12.06 -16.24 3.85
N PRO A 97 -11.56 -16.34 5.11
CA PRO A 97 -11.53 -15.21 6.04
C PRO A 97 -10.81 -13.96 5.52
N GLY A 98 -9.79 -14.14 4.68
CA GLY A 98 -9.06 -13.04 4.02
C GLY A 98 -9.90 -12.16 3.09
N LEU A 99 -11.09 -12.60 2.67
CA LEU A 99 -12.02 -11.78 1.88
C LEU A 99 -12.48 -10.55 2.65
N GLU A 100 -12.69 -10.66 3.97
CA GLU A 100 -13.14 -9.55 4.82
C GLU A 100 -12.14 -8.37 4.86
N PHE A 101 -10.87 -8.66 4.63
CA PHE A 101 -9.77 -7.70 4.73
C PHE A 101 -9.19 -7.30 3.36
N THR A 102 -9.89 -7.62 2.27
CA THR A 102 -9.43 -7.35 0.89
C THR A 102 -10.48 -6.56 0.12
N ARG A 103 -10.07 -5.45 -0.52
CA ARG A 103 -10.99 -4.58 -1.24
C ARG A 103 -11.43 -5.17 -2.59
N LEU A 104 -12.59 -5.80 -2.63
CA LEU A 104 -13.13 -6.33 -3.89
C LEU A 104 -13.94 -5.29 -4.67
N ALA A 105 -13.90 -5.40 -6.00
CA ALA A 105 -14.74 -4.61 -6.88
C ALA A 105 -16.19 -5.12 -6.84
N GLN A 106 -17.13 -4.19 -6.66
CA GLN A 106 -18.57 -4.44 -6.76
C GLN A 106 -19.06 -4.30 -8.21
N ASP A 107 -18.44 -3.41 -8.98
CA ASP A 107 -18.69 -3.19 -10.41
C ASP A 107 -17.43 -2.64 -11.07
N ILE A 108 -17.22 -2.96 -12.34
CA ILE A 108 -16.16 -2.39 -13.18
C ILE A 108 -16.76 -2.09 -14.55
N PHE A 109 -16.64 -0.86 -15.00
CA PHE A 109 -17.12 -0.42 -16.32
C PHE A 109 -16.19 0.61 -16.93
N HIS A 110 -16.41 0.94 -18.20
CA HIS A 110 -15.72 2.04 -18.86
C HIS A 110 -16.68 3.19 -19.18
N ILE A 111 -16.14 4.40 -19.17
CA ILE A 111 -16.79 5.62 -19.62
C ILE A 111 -16.15 5.97 -20.96
N ASP A 112 -16.93 5.89 -22.04
CA ASP A 112 -16.44 6.22 -23.37
C ASP A 112 -16.32 7.73 -23.54
N THR A 113 -15.15 8.17 -23.97
CA THR A 113 -14.91 9.57 -24.35
C THR A 113 -14.38 9.64 -25.78
N PRO A 114 -14.46 10.80 -26.45
CA PRO A 114 -13.85 10.99 -27.78
C PRO A 114 -12.35 10.71 -27.82
N THR A 115 -11.69 10.70 -26.66
CA THR A 115 -10.25 10.49 -26.53
C THR A 115 -9.87 9.09 -26.05
N GLY A 116 -10.84 8.19 -25.90
CA GLY A 116 -10.65 6.83 -25.39
C GLY A 116 -11.42 6.55 -24.09
N PRO A 117 -11.51 5.28 -23.68
CA PRO A 117 -12.25 4.88 -22.50
C PRO A 117 -11.51 5.23 -21.20
N HIS A 118 -12.26 5.53 -20.15
CA HIS A 118 -11.76 5.58 -18.77
C HIS A 118 -12.41 4.47 -17.96
N TYR A 119 -11.62 3.65 -17.28
CA TYR A 119 -12.17 2.65 -16.36
C TYR A 119 -12.69 3.30 -15.09
N CYS A 120 -13.84 2.84 -14.61
CA CYS A 120 -14.39 3.14 -13.30
C CYS A 120 -14.48 1.83 -12.51
N ILE A 121 -13.77 1.78 -11.39
CA ILE A 121 -13.78 0.68 -10.43
C ILE A 121 -14.66 1.11 -9.26
N VAL A 122 -15.74 0.38 -9.02
CA VAL A 122 -16.69 0.64 -7.94
C VAL A 122 -16.41 -0.31 -6.79
N THR A 123 -16.25 0.22 -5.58
CA THR A 123 -15.97 -0.53 -4.36
C THR A 123 -16.79 -0.02 -3.17
N LYS A 124 -16.88 -0.81 -2.09
CA LYS A 124 -17.36 -0.29 -0.80
C LYS A 124 -16.49 0.93 -0.41
N PRO A 125 -17.08 2.06 0.01
CA PRO A 125 -16.32 3.16 0.60
C PRO A 125 -15.55 2.68 1.83
N GLN A 126 -14.33 3.20 1.97
CA GLN A 126 -13.46 2.93 3.10
C GLN A 126 -12.97 4.25 3.67
N GLY A 127 -12.51 4.20 4.92
CA GLY A 127 -11.97 5.36 5.62
C GLY A 127 -10.57 5.72 5.16
N ALA A 128 -9.87 6.47 6.00
CA ALA A 128 -8.52 6.93 5.73
C ALA A 128 -7.52 5.76 5.60
N SER A 129 -6.43 6.00 4.85
CA SER A 129 -5.30 5.08 4.82
C SER A 129 -4.58 5.03 6.17
N ILE A 130 -3.86 3.95 6.45
CA ILE A 130 -3.00 3.87 7.64
C ILE A 130 -1.94 4.99 7.60
N ARG A 131 -1.47 5.39 6.42
CA ARG A 131 -0.55 6.52 6.27
C ARG A 131 -1.16 7.83 6.80
N THR A 132 -2.38 8.13 6.40
CA THR A 132 -3.12 9.31 6.89
C THR A 132 -3.33 9.22 8.40
N LEU A 133 -3.54 8.01 8.92
CA LEU A 133 -3.65 7.80 10.34
C LEU A 133 -2.34 8.14 11.07
N GLN A 134 -1.19 7.68 10.58
CA GLN A 134 0.11 8.02 11.18
C GLN A 134 0.33 9.54 11.26
N GLU A 135 -0.10 10.31 10.26
CA GLU A 135 0.08 11.77 10.22
C GLU A 135 -0.64 12.51 11.34
N VAL A 136 -1.66 11.91 11.96
CA VAL A 136 -2.39 12.52 13.08
C VAL A 136 -1.93 12.02 14.45
N PHE A 137 -1.20 10.91 14.52
CA PHE A 137 -0.64 10.43 15.77
C PHE A 137 0.68 11.14 16.09
N PRO A 138 0.96 11.45 17.38
CA PRO A 138 2.24 12.01 17.80
C PRO A 138 3.40 11.16 17.29
N ASP A 139 4.41 11.83 16.71
CA ASP A 139 5.62 11.20 16.16
C ASP A 139 5.36 10.10 15.12
N ALA A 140 4.16 10.06 14.51
CA ALA A 140 3.71 9.01 13.59
C ALA A 140 3.65 7.59 14.19
N VAL A 141 3.64 7.47 15.52
CA VAL A 141 3.61 6.20 16.25
C VAL A 141 2.17 5.77 16.54
N LEU A 142 1.81 4.57 16.08
CA LEU A 142 0.48 3.99 16.36
C LEU A 142 0.48 3.16 17.65
N PRO A 143 -0.67 3.09 18.36
CA PRO A 143 -0.80 2.23 19.54
C PRO A 143 -0.54 0.75 19.20
N LYS A 144 0.26 0.07 20.02
CA LYS A 144 0.66 -1.33 19.80
C LYS A 144 -0.52 -2.29 19.55
N LEU A 145 -1.63 -2.11 20.27
CA LEU A 145 -2.84 -2.93 20.10
C LEU A 145 -3.47 -2.75 18.71
N LEU A 146 -3.48 -1.51 18.22
CA LEU A 146 -3.94 -1.20 16.88
C LEU A 146 -3.01 -1.87 15.86
N VAL A 147 -1.68 -1.74 16.02
CA VAL A 147 -0.71 -2.39 15.14
C VAL A 147 -0.91 -3.90 15.11
N LYS A 148 -1.01 -4.58 16.26
CA LYS A 148 -1.27 -6.03 16.32
C LYS A 148 -2.53 -6.42 15.55
N SER A 149 -3.62 -5.68 15.75
CA SER A 149 -4.90 -5.89 15.08
C SER A 149 -4.79 -5.75 13.55
N LEU A 150 -4.11 -4.68 13.09
CA LEU A 150 -3.90 -4.41 11.67
C LEU A 150 -3.03 -5.50 11.03
N ILE A 151 -1.88 -5.80 11.63
CA ILE A 151 -0.90 -6.75 11.07
C ILE A 151 -1.47 -8.17 11.02
N HIS A 152 -2.16 -8.62 12.07
CA HIS A 152 -2.79 -9.93 12.08
C HIS A 152 -3.81 -10.08 10.94
N ARG A 153 -4.73 -9.12 10.79
CA ARG A 153 -5.78 -9.15 9.75
C ARG A 153 -5.22 -9.01 8.33
N LEU A 154 -4.14 -8.23 8.16
CA LEU A 154 -3.42 -8.16 6.90
C LEU A 154 -2.78 -9.49 6.50
N PHE A 155 -2.18 -10.24 7.44
CA PHE A 155 -1.70 -11.58 7.12
C PHE A 155 -2.83 -12.53 6.71
N VAL A 156 -4.03 -12.38 7.27
CA VAL A 156 -5.21 -13.16 6.85
C VAL A 156 -5.65 -12.81 5.42
N SER A 157 -5.62 -11.52 5.03
CA SER A 157 -5.83 -11.08 3.63
C SER A 157 -4.77 -11.67 2.70
N VAL A 158 -3.49 -11.49 3.03
CA VAL A 158 -2.38 -11.95 2.19
C VAL A 158 -2.36 -13.48 2.05
N ASN A 159 -2.75 -14.21 3.10
CA ASN A 159 -2.92 -15.65 3.01
C ASN A 159 -3.90 -16.07 1.91
N TRP A 160 -5.01 -15.34 1.76
CA TRP A 160 -5.97 -15.60 0.69
C TRP A 160 -5.35 -15.36 -0.70
N LEU A 161 -4.65 -14.24 -0.87
CA LEU A 161 -3.97 -13.90 -2.13
C LEU A 161 -2.96 -14.98 -2.51
N HIS A 162 -2.16 -15.43 -1.54
CA HIS A 162 -1.09 -16.40 -1.77
C HIS A 162 -1.64 -17.81 -1.97
N ALA A 163 -2.37 -18.34 -1.00
CA ALA A 163 -2.78 -19.74 -0.96
C ALA A 163 -3.94 -20.06 -1.90
N THR A 164 -4.85 -19.10 -2.15
CA THR A 164 -6.04 -19.33 -2.99
C THR A 164 -5.86 -18.72 -4.38
N CYS A 165 -5.42 -17.47 -4.47
CA CYS A 165 -5.40 -16.76 -5.75
C CYS A 165 -4.14 -17.01 -6.60
N GLY A 166 -3.03 -17.42 -5.95
CA GLY A 166 -1.72 -17.51 -6.58
C GLY A 166 -1.20 -16.15 -7.06
N LEU A 167 -1.52 -15.09 -6.31
CA LEU A 167 -1.19 -13.70 -6.62
C LEU A 167 -0.35 -13.08 -5.51
N ILE A 168 0.50 -12.13 -5.89
CA ILE A 168 1.42 -11.39 -5.03
C ILE A 168 1.03 -9.91 -5.09
N HIS A 169 0.91 -9.23 -3.95
CA HIS A 169 0.52 -7.82 -3.88
C HIS A 169 1.61 -6.89 -4.40
N THR A 170 2.85 -7.11 -3.96
CA THR A 170 4.10 -6.41 -4.30
C THR A 170 4.22 -4.95 -3.87
N ASP A 171 3.13 -4.31 -3.48
CA ASP A 171 3.14 -2.90 -3.05
C ASP A 171 2.44 -2.66 -1.71
N ILE A 172 2.68 -3.53 -0.73
CA ILE A 172 2.08 -3.37 0.61
C ILE A 172 2.81 -2.27 1.37
N SER A 173 2.07 -1.22 1.75
CA SER A 173 2.55 -0.08 2.52
C SER A 173 1.39 0.55 3.29
N PRO A 174 1.64 1.46 4.27
CA PRO A 174 0.58 2.19 4.97
C PRO A 174 -0.37 2.97 4.05
N GLN A 175 0.05 3.34 2.84
CA GLN A 175 -0.79 4.06 1.88
C GLN A 175 -1.83 3.13 1.22
N ASN A 176 -1.48 1.86 1.03
CA ASN A 176 -2.28 0.85 0.32
C ASN A 176 -3.11 -0.04 1.28
N VAL A 177 -3.30 0.41 2.51
CA VAL A 177 -4.20 -0.20 3.48
C VAL A 177 -5.13 0.87 4.04
N LEU A 178 -6.43 0.66 3.85
CA LEU A 178 -7.48 1.56 4.33
C LEU A 178 -8.11 1.01 5.61
N MET A 179 -8.69 1.89 6.42
CA MET A 179 -9.51 1.49 7.56
C MET A 179 -10.94 1.21 7.12
N ASP A 180 -11.53 0.11 7.62
CA ASP A 180 -12.97 -0.12 7.43
C ASP A 180 -13.79 0.90 8.23
N LEU A 181 -14.89 1.34 7.63
CA LEU A 181 -15.86 2.23 8.28
C LEU A 181 -16.78 1.41 9.18
N GLU A 182 -17.01 1.87 10.41
CA GLU A 182 -17.93 1.25 11.36
C GLU A 182 -19.39 1.33 10.86
N ASP A 183 -19.76 2.48 10.31
CA ASP A 183 -21.05 2.72 9.67
C ASP A 183 -20.98 3.84 8.61
N ASP A 184 -22.13 4.19 8.02
CA ASP A 184 -22.22 5.21 6.98
C ASP A 184 -22.22 6.66 7.53
N SER A 185 -22.04 6.90 8.84
CA SER A 185 -22.12 8.24 9.45
C SER A 185 -21.13 9.20 8.82
N SER A 186 -19.85 8.84 8.71
CA SER A 186 -18.85 9.68 8.06
C SER A 186 -19.18 9.98 6.60
N LEU A 187 -19.87 9.08 5.89
CA LEU A 187 -20.26 9.28 4.50
C LEU A 187 -21.46 10.22 4.37
N LYS A 188 -22.43 10.10 5.28
CA LYS A 188 -23.58 10.99 5.39
C LYS A 188 -23.15 12.40 5.75
N ASP A 189 -22.19 12.55 6.65
CA ASP A 189 -21.62 13.85 7.00
C ASP A 189 -20.99 14.53 5.78
N ILE A 190 -20.28 13.77 4.93
CA ILE A 190 -19.73 14.29 3.66
C ILE A 190 -20.85 14.72 2.71
N GLU A 191 -21.90 13.90 2.52
CA GLU A 191 -23.03 14.26 1.65
C GLU A 191 -23.78 15.50 2.18
N GLU A 192 -24.01 15.60 3.48
CA GLU A 192 -24.67 16.74 4.11
C GLU A 192 -23.83 18.01 3.95
N GLN A 193 -22.52 17.94 4.21
CA GLN A 193 -21.62 19.08 4.00
C GLN A 193 -21.55 19.51 2.54
N GLU A 194 -21.53 18.57 1.59
CA GLU A 194 -21.55 18.90 0.15
C GLU A 194 -22.88 19.49 -0.30
N SER A 195 -24.00 19.12 0.35
CA SER A 195 -25.31 19.72 0.12
C SER A 195 -25.41 21.15 0.67
N GLN A 196 -24.85 21.40 1.85
CA GLN A 196 -24.90 22.71 2.52
C GLN A 196 -23.88 23.71 1.95
N ASP A 197 -22.68 23.25 1.62
CA ASP A 197 -21.59 24.05 1.05
C ASP A 197 -20.96 23.33 -0.15
N PRO A 198 -21.58 23.43 -1.35
CA PRO A 198 -21.13 22.70 -2.53
C PRO A 198 -19.70 23.04 -2.94
N SER A 199 -18.91 21.99 -3.23
CA SER A 199 -17.52 22.14 -3.64
C SER A 199 -17.44 22.91 -4.96
N THR A 200 -16.81 24.09 -4.94
CA THR A 200 -16.57 24.88 -6.15
C THR A 200 -15.27 24.42 -6.81
N PRO A 201 -15.31 23.85 -8.03
CA PRO A 201 -14.10 23.38 -8.69
C PRO A 201 -13.23 24.54 -9.17
N ILE A 202 -11.92 24.34 -9.14
CA ILE A 202 -10.96 25.18 -9.86
C ILE A 202 -10.91 24.70 -11.30
N MET A 203 -11.20 25.60 -12.24
CA MET A 203 -11.16 25.28 -13.66
C MET A 203 -9.72 25.37 -14.19
N SER A 204 -9.14 24.25 -14.61
CA SER A 204 -7.84 24.19 -15.29
C SER A 204 -8.04 23.92 -16.77
N GLN A 205 -7.97 24.97 -17.60
CA GLN A 205 -8.19 24.88 -19.05
C GLN A 205 -9.48 24.12 -19.45
N GLY A 206 -10.57 24.39 -18.72
CA GLY A 206 -11.88 23.79 -18.97
C GLY A 206 -12.13 22.46 -18.26
N ILE A 207 -11.15 21.90 -17.55
CA ILE A 207 -11.30 20.69 -16.72
C ILE A 207 -11.53 21.10 -15.26
N PRO A 208 -12.60 20.61 -14.61
CA PRO A 208 -12.86 20.90 -13.20
C PRO A 208 -11.94 20.08 -12.29
N ILE A 209 -11.36 20.74 -11.29
CA ILE A 209 -10.55 20.11 -10.24
C ILE A 209 -11.14 20.50 -8.90
N TYR A 210 -11.58 19.49 -8.16
CA TYR A 210 -12.20 19.66 -6.84
C TYR A 210 -11.18 19.41 -5.75
N ARG A 211 -11.38 20.02 -4.58
CA ARG A 211 -10.69 19.61 -3.35
C ARG A 211 -11.37 18.36 -2.80
N SER A 212 -10.56 17.47 -2.25
CA SER A 212 -11.02 16.24 -1.60
C SER A 212 -11.59 16.58 -0.24
N ARG A 213 -12.69 15.92 0.12
CA ARG A 213 -13.26 15.93 1.47
C ARG A 213 -12.75 14.72 2.23
N ALA A 214 -12.19 14.96 3.41
CA ALA A 214 -11.72 13.90 4.28
C ALA A 214 -12.90 13.21 4.97
N THR A 215 -12.81 11.88 5.09
CA THR A 215 -13.65 11.11 6.03
C THR A 215 -13.23 11.37 7.46
N MET A 216 -14.09 11.07 8.42
CA MET A 216 -13.70 11.03 9.82
C MET A 216 -12.57 9.99 10.00
N LEU A 217 -11.65 10.29 10.92
CA LEU A 217 -10.58 9.37 11.28
C LEU A 217 -11.12 8.31 12.23
N GLU A 218 -11.46 7.15 11.69
CA GLU A 218 -11.95 6.00 12.45
C GLU A 218 -10.81 5.07 12.85
N LEU A 219 -10.93 4.49 14.05
CA LEU A 219 -9.96 3.58 14.66
C LEU A 219 -10.54 2.16 14.81
N SER A 220 -11.40 1.74 13.88
CA SER A 220 -12.07 0.42 13.87
C SER A 220 -11.09 -0.76 14.05
N GLY A 221 -9.82 -0.55 13.67
CA GLY A 221 -8.74 -1.53 13.71
C GLY A 221 -8.86 -2.61 12.65
N ILE A 222 -9.81 -2.48 11.71
CA ILE A 222 -10.06 -3.41 10.62
C ILE A 222 -9.36 -2.88 9.36
N PRO A 223 -8.25 -3.49 8.91
CA PRO A 223 -7.56 -3.09 7.71
C PRO A 223 -8.21 -3.69 6.46
N ILE A 224 -8.24 -2.90 5.40
CA ILE A 224 -8.71 -3.29 4.07
C ILE A 224 -7.55 -3.07 3.08
N LEU A 225 -6.96 -4.17 2.61
CA LEU A 225 -5.89 -4.14 1.60
C LEU A 225 -6.47 -3.68 0.26
N THR A 226 -5.79 -2.72 -0.39
CA THR A 226 -6.24 -2.06 -1.62
C THR A 226 -5.06 -1.80 -2.56
N ASP A 227 -5.38 -1.31 -3.77
CA ASP A 227 -4.44 -0.92 -4.81
C ASP A 227 -3.67 -2.11 -5.41
N PHE A 228 -4.35 -2.76 -6.35
CA PHE A 228 -3.86 -3.97 -6.99
C PHE A 228 -3.15 -3.71 -8.33
N GLY A 229 -2.83 -2.44 -8.63
CA GLY A 229 -2.23 -2.05 -9.91
C GLY A 229 -0.83 -2.62 -10.15
N GLN A 230 -0.11 -2.95 -9.07
CA GLN A 230 1.23 -3.54 -9.15
C GLN A 230 1.25 -5.06 -8.95
N MET A 231 0.10 -5.70 -8.68
CA MET A 231 0.04 -7.13 -8.40
C MET A 231 0.62 -7.98 -9.53
N ARG A 232 1.20 -9.12 -9.15
CA ARG A 232 1.81 -10.08 -10.09
C ARG A 232 1.37 -11.50 -9.77
N PRO A 233 1.15 -12.35 -10.79
CA PRO A 233 1.03 -13.79 -10.54
C PRO A 233 2.37 -14.36 -10.09
N ALA A 234 2.33 -15.42 -9.27
CA ALA A 234 3.54 -16.12 -8.85
C ALA A 234 4.21 -16.94 -9.97
N GLN A 235 3.49 -17.17 -11.08
CA GLN A 235 3.99 -17.87 -12.26
C GLN A 235 3.66 -17.07 -13.53
N PRO A 236 4.57 -16.99 -14.52
CA PRO A 236 5.93 -17.54 -14.51
C PRO A 236 6.85 -16.87 -13.46
N GLU A 237 8.03 -17.43 -13.22
CA GLU A 237 9.03 -16.91 -12.28
C GLU A 237 9.31 -15.42 -12.52
N ASN A 238 9.28 -14.61 -11.44
CA ASN A 238 9.57 -13.19 -11.52
C ASN A 238 11.02 -12.90 -11.08
N ARG A 239 11.68 -11.95 -11.75
CA ARG A 239 13.08 -11.52 -11.50
C ARG A 239 13.30 -10.01 -11.72
N ASP A 240 12.28 -9.30 -12.18
CA ASP A 240 12.34 -7.88 -12.48
C ASP A 240 12.46 -7.03 -11.21
N TRP A 241 13.00 -5.82 -11.37
CA TRP A 241 13.07 -4.82 -10.30
C TRP A 241 11.66 -4.29 -10.04
N TRP A 242 11.06 -4.78 -8.95
CA TRP A 242 9.67 -4.52 -8.61
C TRP A 242 9.56 -4.09 -7.13
N MET A 243 8.37 -3.75 -6.68
CA MET A 243 8.06 -3.21 -5.34
C MET A 243 8.52 -1.77 -5.08
N SER A 244 7.85 -1.11 -4.13
CA SER A 244 8.20 0.21 -3.61
C SER A 244 9.55 0.22 -2.89
N ASP A 245 10.29 1.31 -3.04
CA ASP A 245 11.68 1.46 -2.59
C ASP A 245 11.92 1.13 -1.11
N LEU A 246 11.04 1.60 -0.22
CA LEU A 246 11.19 1.43 1.23
C LEU A 246 10.78 0.04 1.73
N TYR A 247 9.98 -0.70 0.97
CA TYR A 247 9.42 -2.00 1.38
C TYR A 247 9.92 -3.17 0.53
N ARG A 248 10.90 -2.94 -0.34
CA ARG A 248 11.43 -3.92 -1.29
C ARG A 248 12.14 -5.07 -0.56
N ALA A 249 11.84 -6.31 -0.95
CA ALA A 249 12.45 -7.48 -0.33
C ALA A 249 13.90 -7.70 -0.79
N PRO A 250 14.77 -8.32 0.03
CA PRO A 250 16.19 -8.50 -0.28
C PRO A 250 16.44 -9.32 -1.54
N GLU A 251 15.62 -10.32 -1.84
CA GLU A 251 15.72 -11.11 -3.08
C GLU A 251 15.55 -10.25 -4.33
N VAL A 252 14.74 -9.19 -4.28
CA VAL A 252 14.61 -8.22 -5.38
C VAL A 252 15.86 -7.34 -5.48
N LEU A 253 16.40 -6.89 -4.35
CA LEU A 253 17.66 -6.12 -4.32
C LEU A 253 18.83 -6.89 -4.90
N LEU A 254 18.86 -8.20 -4.60
CA LEU A 254 19.88 -9.13 -5.07
C LEU A 254 19.62 -9.65 -6.49
N GLN A 255 18.57 -9.20 -7.18
CA GLN A 255 18.17 -9.67 -8.51
C GLN A 255 18.02 -11.21 -8.59
N LEU A 256 17.51 -11.79 -7.50
CA LEU A 256 17.15 -13.20 -7.41
C LEU A 256 15.68 -13.39 -7.80
N PRO A 257 15.27 -14.64 -8.11
CA PRO A 257 13.86 -14.97 -8.24
C PRO A 257 13.07 -14.57 -7.00
N TRP A 258 11.86 -14.04 -7.21
CA TRP A 258 10.98 -13.65 -6.13
C TRP A 258 9.54 -14.13 -6.34
N SER A 259 8.83 -14.31 -5.23
CA SER A 259 7.46 -14.84 -5.19
C SER A 259 6.71 -14.30 -3.95
N PHE A 260 5.75 -15.06 -3.41
CA PHE A 260 4.95 -14.72 -2.22
C PHE A 260 5.70 -14.10 -1.02
N PRO A 261 6.93 -14.53 -0.65
CA PRO A 261 7.63 -14.00 0.53
C PRO A 261 7.89 -12.49 0.50
N VAL A 262 7.82 -11.83 -0.66
CA VAL A 262 8.02 -10.38 -0.77
C VAL A 262 6.95 -9.58 -0.02
N ASP A 263 5.70 -10.05 -0.03
CA ASP A 263 4.59 -9.37 0.68
C ASP A 263 4.76 -9.51 2.19
N ILE A 264 5.26 -10.67 2.64
CA ILE A 264 5.54 -10.93 4.05
C ILE A 264 6.61 -9.97 4.55
N TRP A 265 7.67 -9.76 3.76
CA TRP A 265 8.71 -8.78 4.05
C TRP A 265 8.15 -7.36 4.17
N SER A 266 7.34 -6.91 3.21
CA SER A 266 6.73 -5.57 3.23
C SER A 266 5.87 -5.35 4.48
N ILE A 267 5.09 -6.36 4.91
CA ILE A 267 4.32 -6.29 6.16
C ILE A 267 5.25 -6.18 7.38
N GLY A 268 6.39 -6.87 7.39
CA GLY A 268 7.39 -6.76 8.45
C GLY A 268 7.96 -5.35 8.58
N VAL A 269 8.41 -4.77 7.47
CA VAL A 269 8.92 -3.38 7.43
C VAL A 269 7.83 -2.40 7.86
N MET A 270 6.60 -2.57 7.36
CA MET A 270 5.47 -1.75 7.77
C MET A 270 5.17 -1.89 9.27
N THR A 271 5.24 -3.09 9.85
CA THR A 271 5.01 -3.30 11.29
C THR A 271 5.94 -2.44 12.14
N LEU A 272 7.22 -2.41 11.78
CA LEU A 272 8.23 -1.59 12.46
C LEU A 272 7.98 -0.09 12.25
N GLU A 273 7.57 0.32 11.05
CA GLU A 273 7.23 1.71 10.77
C GLU A 273 6.03 2.20 11.58
N LEU A 274 4.98 1.39 11.69
CA LEU A 274 3.80 1.75 12.47
C LEU A 274 4.08 1.84 13.97
N LEU A 275 5.03 1.03 14.48
CA LEU A 275 5.43 1.07 15.88
C LEU A 275 6.40 2.22 16.19
N GLU A 276 7.34 2.52 15.30
CA GLU A 276 8.43 3.46 15.61
C GLU A 276 8.30 4.82 14.91
N GLY A 277 7.25 5.02 14.10
CA GLY A 277 6.98 6.28 13.41
C GLY A 277 7.96 6.62 12.28
N LYS A 278 8.87 5.70 11.95
CA LYS A 278 9.90 5.85 10.92
C LYS A 278 10.15 4.50 10.24
N ASN A 279 10.50 4.52 8.96
CA ASN A 279 10.82 3.30 8.23
C ASN A 279 12.14 2.69 8.72
N LEU A 280 12.28 1.36 8.60
CA LEU A 280 13.50 0.64 8.95
C LEU A 280 14.67 1.02 8.03
N PHE A 281 14.39 1.34 6.77
CA PHE A 281 15.37 1.67 5.75
C PHE A 281 15.14 3.09 5.21
N ASP A 282 16.23 3.81 4.93
CA ASP A 282 16.24 5.11 4.24
C ASP A 282 17.36 5.10 3.19
N PRO A 283 17.20 4.38 2.06
CA PRO A 283 18.23 4.23 1.04
C PRO A 283 18.22 5.36 0.01
N ILE A 284 17.83 6.57 0.40
CA ILE A 284 17.70 7.72 -0.49
C ILE A 284 18.90 8.66 -0.30
N ASP A 285 19.62 8.96 -1.39
CA ASP A 285 20.57 10.06 -1.41
C ASP A 285 19.80 11.39 -1.43
N ARG A 286 19.78 12.07 -0.29
CA ARG A 286 19.10 13.37 -0.12
C ARG A 286 19.65 14.49 -1.00
N THR A 287 20.84 14.31 -1.58
CA THR A 287 21.43 15.28 -2.51
C THR A 287 20.75 15.24 -3.87
N ASN A 288 20.50 14.02 -4.36
CA ASN A 288 19.98 13.79 -5.71
C ASN A 288 18.54 13.27 -5.73
N ASP A 289 17.95 13.01 -4.55
CA ASP A 289 16.62 12.44 -4.35
C ASP A 289 16.46 11.10 -5.10
N GLN A 290 17.46 10.23 -4.96
CA GLN A 290 17.54 8.96 -5.70
C GLN A 290 17.79 7.78 -4.78
N TYR A 291 17.17 6.66 -5.12
CA TYR A 291 17.43 5.37 -4.50
C TYR A 291 18.86 4.88 -4.78
N VAL A 292 19.57 4.48 -3.73
CA VAL A 292 20.94 3.98 -3.80
C VAL A 292 21.02 2.54 -3.31
N LEU A 293 21.08 1.59 -4.24
CA LEU A 293 21.15 0.15 -3.94
C LEU A 293 22.25 -0.26 -2.94
N PRO A 294 23.52 0.16 -3.08
CA PRO A 294 24.54 -0.24 -2.11
C PRO A 294 24.31 0.34 -0.71
N LEU A 295 23.65 1.51 -0.61
CA LEU A 295 23.22 2.06 0.68
C LEU A 295 22.11 1.20 1.30
N ALA A 296 21.15 0.76 0.50
CA ALA A 296 20.11 -0.18 0.96
C ALA A 296 20.73 -1.48 1.48
N LEU A 297 21.58 -2.14 0.69
CA LEU A 297 22.23 -3.40 1.09
C LEU A 297 23.05 -3.24 2.38
N ALA A 298 23.79 -2.12 2.54
CA ALA A 298 24.52 -1.84 3.77
C ALA A 298 23.57 -1.74 4.98
N GLN A 299 22.43 -1.04 4.85
CA GLN A 299 21.43 -0.95 5.94
C GLN A 299 20.82 -2.32 6.28
N TYR A 300 20.53 -3.16 5.28
CA TYR A 300 19.99 -4.50 5.49
C TYR A 300 20.99 -5.36 6.27
N ILE A 301 22.28 -5.31 5.88
CA ILE A 301 23.37 -6.00 6.60
C ILE A 301 23.50 -5.46 8.03
N GLY A 302 23.34 -4.16 8.23
CA GLY A 302 23.39 -3.54 9.56
C GLY A 302 22.36 -4.13 10.51
N TYR A 303 21.10 -4.29 10.08
CA TYR A 303 20.03 -4.81 10.94
C TYR A 303 19.99 -6.34 11.03
N LEU A 304 20.29 -7.05 9.94
CA LEU A 304 20.09 -8.49 9.83
C LEU A 304 21.38 -9.31 9.97
N GLY A 305 22.54 -8.66 9.95
CA GLY A 305 23.81 -9.31 9.71
C GLY A 305 24.03 -9.67 8.24
N PRO A 306 25.21 -10.24 7.91
CA PRO A 306 25.54 -10.58 6.53
C PRO A 306 24.56 -11.62 5.97
N PRO A 307 24.14 -11.49 4.70
CA PRO A 307 23.31 -12.50 4.05
C PRO A 307 24.06 -13.84 3.94
N PRO A 308 23.34 -14.99 3.93
CA PRO A 308 23.94 -16.29 3.71
C PRO A 308 24.73 -16.33 2.39
N LEU A 309 25.94 -16.88 2.44
CA LEU A 309 26.88 -16.88 1.31
C LEU A 309 26.31 -17.62 0.09
N GLU A 310 25.58 -18.69 0.35
CA GLU A 310 24.93 -19.57 -0.62
C GLU A 310 23.87 -18.84 -1.44
N ILE A 311 23.25 -17.80 -0.88
CA ILE A 311 22.20 -17.00 -1.52
C ILE A 311 22.84 -15.89 -2.33
N ILE A 312 23.73 -15.11 -1.73
CA ILE A 312 24.38 -14.00 -2.43
C ILE A 312 25.22 -14.48 -3.62
N LYS A 313 25.81 -15.68 -3.57
CA LYS A 313 26.54 -16.26 -4.71
C LYS A 313 25.68 -16.46 -5.96
N GLN A 314 24.36 -16.57 -5.80
CA GLN A 314 23.42 -16.69 -6.92
C GLN A 314 23.09 -15.33 -7.54
N SER A 315 23.37 -14.24 -6.82
CA SER A 315 23.11 -12.89 -7.29
C SER A 315 24.11 -12.49 -8.38
N PRO A 316 23.66 -11.88 -9.49
CA PRO A 316 24.57 -11.27 -10.46
C PRO A 316 25.38 -10.10 -9.86
N LEU A 317 24.98 -9.59 -8.70
CA LEU A 317 25.64 -8.48 -8.01
C LEU A 317 26.71 -8.94 -7.00
N PHE A 318 26.91 -10.25 -6.83
CA PHE A 318 27.78 -10.79 -5.78
C PHE A 318 29.16 -10.15 -5.76
N LEU A 319 29.94 -10.29 -6.84
CA LEU A 319 31.30 -9.77 -6.92
C LEU A 319 31.36 -8.24 -7.11
N THR A 320 30.22 -7.58 -7.26
CA THR A 320 30.13 -6.11 -7.32
C THR A 320 30.19 -5.51 -5.92
N TYR A 321 29.56 -6.16 -4.94
CA TYR A 321 29.40 -5.61 -3.57
C TYR A 321 30.01 -6.47 -2.47
N PHE A 322 30.37 -7.73 -2.78
CA PHE A 322 30.95 -8.68 -1.83
C PHE A 322 32.24 -9.32 -2.38
N ASP A 323 33.15 -9.69 -1.48
CA ASP A 323 34.30 -10.53 -1.84
C ASP A 323 33.91 -12.02 -1.96
N GLU A 324 34.85 -12.88 -2.39
CA GLU A 324 34.62 -14.32 -2.55
C GLU A 324 34.17 -15.04 -1.26
N LYS A 325 34.41 -14.43 -0.10
CA LYS A 325 34.03 -14.96 1.22
C LYS A 325 32.69 -14.39 1.70
N GLY A 326 32.07 -13.48 0.95
CA GLY A 326 30.81 -12.83 1.32
C GLY A 326 30.96 -11.59 2.19
N ASN A 327 32.17 -11.04 2.34
CA ASN A 327 32.36 -9.79 3.08
C ASN A 327 31.97 -8.60 2.21
N TRP A 328 31.33 -7.61 2.80
CA TRP A 328 30.97 -6.35 2.16
C TRP A 328 32.21 -5.55 1.74
N ILE A 329 32.28 -5.15 0.46
CA ILE A 329 33.41 -4.39 -0.11
C ILE A 329 33.00 -3.06 -0.78
N SER A 330 31.72 -2.68 -0.72
CA SER A 330 31.22 -1.45 -1.34
C SER A 330 31.48 -0.22 -0.47
N ASP A 331 31.47 0.96 -1.10
CA ASP A 331 31.77 2.25 -0.43
C ASP A 331 30.88 2.60 0.78
N PRO A 332 29.54 2.42 0.76
CA PRO A 332 28.72 2.76 1.93
C PRO A 332 29.08 1.85 3.12
N PRO A 333 29.43 2.41 4.29
CA PRO A 333 29.73 1.59 5.46
C PRO A 333 28.47 0.89 5.98
N ILE A 334 28.63 -0.31 6.52
CA ILE A 334 27.56 -0.99 7.25
C ILE A 334 27.27 -0.16 8.52
N PRO A 335 26.03 0.30 8.73
CA PRO A 335 25.68 1.05 9.93
C PRO A 335 25.75 0.14 11.15
N GLN A 336 26.19 0.68 12.29
CA GLN A 336 26.08 0.01 13.59
C GLN A 336 24.63 0.11 14.07
N ALA A 337 23.80 -0.80 13.57
CA ALA A 337 22.38 -0.83 13.86
C ALA A 337 21.98 -2.20 14.42
N SER A 338 20.86 -2.25 15.15
CA SER A 338 20.26 -3.49 15.60
C SER A 338 18.75 -3.33 15.67
N LEU A 339 18.01 -4.43 15.54
CA LEU A 339 16.55 -4.41 15.74
C LEU A 339 16.23 -4.08 17.21
N GLU A 340 17.07 -4.50 18.15
CA GLU A 340 16.98 -4.17 19.57
C GLU A 340 16.98 -2.66 19.81
N ASP A 341 17.90 -1.92 19.18
CA ASP A 341 18.02 -0.46 19.34
C ASP A 341 16.98 0.30 18.52
N PHE A 342 16.55 -0.27 17.39
CA PHE A 342 15.49 0.33 16.57
C PHE A 342 14.14 0.32 17.29
N VAL A 343 13.80 -0.78 17.98
CA VAL A 343 12.51 -0.95 18.64
C VAL A 343 12.54 -0.26 20.01
N THR A 344 12.11 1.00 20.05
CA THR A 344 12.14 1.82 21.27
C THR A 344 10.80 1.84 21.99
N THR A 345 9.70 1.60 21.27
CA THR A 345 8.33 1.67 21.81
C THR A 345 7.93 0.48 22.68
N ILE A 346 8.68 -0.61 22.61
CA ILE A 346 8.52 -1.78 23.47
C ILE A 346 9.67 -1.82 24.46
N SER A 347 9.37 -1.64 25.74
CA SER A 347 10.37 -1.67 26.81
C SER A 347 11.08 -3.03 26.89
N PRO A 348 12.37 -3.07 27.28
CA PRO A 348 13.10 -4.31 27.49
C PRO A 348 12.36 -5.27 28.44
N GLY A 349 12.32 -6.54 28.06
CA GLY A 349 11.62 -7.60 28.78
C GLY A 349 10.99 -8.60 27.82
N LYS A 350 10.23 -9.55 28.38
CA LYS A 350 9.69 -10.68 27.64
C LYS A 350 8.79 -10.30 26.46
N GLU A 351 8.08 -9.16 26.53
CA GLU A 351 7.29 -8.66 25.39
C GLU A 351 8.20 -8.27 24.21
N LYS A 352 9.28 -7.51 24.49
CA LYS A 352 10.25 -7.13 23.47
C LYS A 352 10.95 -8.37 22.91
N ASP A 353 11.30 -9.33 23.75
CA ASP A 353 11.90 -10.59 23.30
C ASP A 353 10.94 -11.37 22.38
N ALA A 354 9.64 -11.41 22.70
CA ALA A 354 8.63 -12.03 21.86
C ALA A 354 8.47 -11.30 20.52
N PHE A 355 8.40 -9.96 20.54
CA PHE A 355 8.35 -9.16 19.32
C PHE A 355 9.59 -9.35 18.44
N LEU A 356 10.78 -9.36 19.03
CA LEU A 356 12.02 -9.56 18.29
C LEU A 356 12.10 -10.96 17.68
N ARG A 357 11.58 -12.00 18.36
CA ARG A 357 11.44 -13.33 17.75
C ARG A 357 10.44 -13.31 16.59
N PHE A 358 9.31 -12.65 16.75
CA PHE A 358 8.28 -12.49 15.72
C PHE A 358 8.84 -11.80 14.47
N ILE A 359 9.43 -10.62 14.61
CA ILE A 359 9.89 -9.82 13.46
C ILE A 359 11.07 -10.47 12.74
N ARG A 360 11.92 -11.24 13.44
CA ARG A 360 13.04 -11.98 12.83
C ARG A 360 12.58 -13.11 11.91
N LYS A 361 11.43 -13.75 12.19
CA LYS A 361 10.83 -14.75 11.28
C LYS A 361 10.41 -14.14 9.94
N ILE A 362 10.03 -12.86 9.96
CA ILE A 362 9.55 -12.09 8.81
C ILE A 362 10.72 -11.47 8.04
N LEU A 363 11.63 -10.80 8.74
CA LEU A 363 12.80 -10.13 8.16
C LEU A 363 13.97 -11.12 8.03
N THR A 364 13.78 -12.14 7.21
CA THR A 364 14.79 -13.16 6.88
C THR A 364 15.30 -12.99 5.45
N TRP A 365 16.62 -13.04 5.28
CA TRP A 365 17.30 -12.89 3.97
C TRP A 365 16.81 -13.89 2.93
N ASP A 366 16.72 -15.15 3.33
CA ASP A 366 16.34 -16.25 2.46
C ASP A 366 14.82 -16.36 2.35
N PRO A 367 14.23 -16.14 1.16
CA PRO A 367 12.79 -16.23 0.98
C PRO A 367 12.25 -17.66 1.16
N GLU A 368 13.07 -18.72 1.04
CA GLU A 368 12.60 -20.11 1.18
C GLU A 368 12.36 -20.51 2.64
N ILE A 369 13.06 -19.88 3.59
CA ILE A 369 12.89 -20.11 5.03
C ILE A 369 12.17 -18.94 5.74
N ARG A 370 11.93 -17.83 5.04
CA ARG A 370 11.12 -16.73 5.56
C ARG A 370 9.73 -17.26 5.88
N ALA A 371 9.23 -16.95 7.07
CA ALA A 371 7.95 -17.49 7.52
C ALA A 371 6.81 -17.08 6.58
N THR A 372 5.88 -18.00 6.37
CA THR A 372 4.66 -17.80 5.59
C THR A 372 3.58 -17.11 6.41
N SER A 373 2.54 -16.56 5.75
CA SER A 373 1.37 -16.00 6.45
C SER A 373 0.74 -17.00 7.43
N VAL A 374 0.65 -18.29 7.06
CA VAL A 374 0.07 -19.35 7.90
C VAL A 374 0.87 -19.56 9.19
N GLU A 375 2.19 -19.48 9.11
CA GLU A 375 3.07 -19.64 10.28
C GLU A 375 3.08 -18.41 11.19
N ILE A 376 2.83 -17.22 10.62
CA ILE A 376 2.87 -15.95 11.34
C ILE A 376 1.56 -15.65 12.08
N ILE A 377 0.39 -15.95 11.48
CA ILE A 377 -0.93 -15.68 12.07
C ILE A 377 -1.05 -16.16 13.53
N PRO A 378 -0.65 -17.39 13.90
CA PRO A 378 -0.76 -17.89 15.27
C PRO A 378 0.40 -17.48 16.20
N ASP A 379 1.28 -16.56 15.79
CA ASP A 379 2.46 -16.20 16.58
C ASP A 379 2.10 -15.64 17.97
N GLU A 380 2.92 -16.01 18.97
CA GLU A 380 2.77 -15.63 20.37
C GLU A 380 2.57 -14.11 20.53
N TRP A 381 3.37 -13.29 19.85
CA TRP A 381 3.31 -11.84 20.04
C TRP A 381 2.02 -11.25 19.48
N LEU A 382 1.53 -11.76 18.34
CA LEU A 382 0.27 -11.31 17.72
C LEU A 382 -0.95 -11.73 18.53
N MET A 383 -0.96 -12.97 19.02
CA MET A 383 -2.15 -13.58 19.63
C MET A 383 -2.30 -13.29 21.13
N LYS A 384 -1.24 -12.86 21.83
CA LYS A 384 -1.30 -12.69 23.28
C LYS A 384 -2.30 -11.61 23.71
N PRO A 385 -3.30 -11.95 24.56
CA PRO A 385 -4.29 -10.98 25.06
C PRO A 385 -3.68 -9.88 25.94
N TRP A 386 -4.38 -8.76 26.05
CA TRP A 386 -3.96 -7.57 26.81
C TRP A 386 -3.77 -7.83 28.33
N ASP A 387 -4.51 -8.78 28.89
CA ASP A 387 -4.54 -9.04 30.35
C ASP A 387 -3.40 -9.93 30.86
N GLU A 388 -2.66 -10.58 29.96
CA GLU A 388 -1.59 -11.49 30.34
C GLU A 388 -0.25 -10.74 30.41
N LYS A 389 0.15 -10.35 31.62
CA LYS A 389 1.50 -9.82 31.86
C LYS A 389 2.55 -10.77 31.29
N PHE A 390 3.48 -10.20 30.53
CA PHE A 390 4.69 -10.88 30.07
C PHE A 390 5.59 -11.25 31.25
#